data_AF-A0A7X2V4F2-F1
#
_entry.id   AF-A0A7X2V4F2-F1
#
_cell.length_a   1.000
_cell.length_b   1.000
_cell.length_c   1.000
_cell.angle_alpha   90.00
_cell.angle_beta   90.00
_cell.angle_gamma   90.00
#
_symmetry.space_group_name_H-M   'P 1'
#
loop_
_entity.id
_entity.type
_entity.pdbx_description
1 polymer ?
#
loop_
_entity_poly.entity_id
_entity_poly.type
_entity_poly.pdbx_seq_one_letter_code
_entity_poly.pdbx_strand_id
1 'polypeptide(L)'
;MTYCIITLLNLKEGILLIERIFSREKQQGFTLIEVLISITVFSILTLGMLQFFNQALDFTNKNEDKTLGIYVARNMMNFMKQQNFQNINDRYIKTSSDGTVIDKDACSDKMPSGEFVLNQSINEGLSNCPVFFTPTVNNRSFAVTVTLSPYKKTDAKDLSDSLIPMTVNVQWEENETSLEGYITSEKNR
;
A
#
# COMPACT_ATOMS: atom_id res chain seq x y z
N MET A 1 -7.16 -63.93 68.17
CA MET A 1 -7.50 -63.37 66.85
C MET A 1 -6.27 -62.66 66.33
N THR A 2 -5.42 -63.37 65.60
CA THR A 2 -4.10 -62.84 65.19
C THR A 2 -3.79 -63.38 63.80
N TYR A 3 -4.44 -62.77 62.81
CA TYR A 3 -4.04 -62.88 61.41
C TYR A 3 -4.01 -61.48 60.82
N CYS A 4 -3.16 -61.32 59.81
CA CYS A 4 -2.98 -60.11 59.00
C CYS A 4 -1.92 -59.09 59.49
N ILE A 5 -0.67 -59.53 59.61
CA ILE A 5 0.51 -58.64 59.51
C ILE A 5 1.41 -59.01 58.32
N ILE A 6 1.33 -60.24 57.80
CA ILE A 6 2.27 -60.73 56.77
C ILE A 6 1.96 -60.16 55.36
N THR A 7 0.76 -59.64 55.11
CA THR A 7 0.35 -59.11 53.79
C THR A 7 0.67 -57.63 53.56
N LEU A 8 1.05 -56.83 54.58
CA LEU A 8 1.37 -55.41 54.40
C LEU A 8 2.83 -55.12 54.03
N LEU A 9 3.78 -56.00 54.39
CA LEU A 9 5.20 -55.85 54.02
C LEU A 9 5.41 -56.02 52.51
N ASN A 10 4.77 -57.02 51.91
CA ASN A 10 4.86 -57.29 50.47
C ASN A 10 4.21 -56.18 49.60
N LEU A 11 3.22 -55.45 50.12
CA LEU A 11 2.59 -54.34 49.41
C LEU A 11 3.50 -53.09 49.39
N LYS A 12 4.22 -52.83 50.49
CA LYS A 12 5.15 -51.69 50.58
C LYS A 12 6.38 -51.92 49.69
N GLU A 13 6.91 -53.14 49.64
CA GLU A 13 8.01 -53.48 48.73
C GLU A 13 7.57 -53.49 47.26
N GLY A 14 6.36 -53.96 46.96
CA GLY A 14 5.78 -53.90 45.61
C GLY A 14 5.58 -52.47 45.10
N ILE A 15 5.09 -51.55 45.93
CA ILE A 15 4.89 -50.13 45.57
C ILE A 15 6.25 -49.42 45.36
N LEU A 16 7.23 -49.69 46.21
CA LEU A 16 8.57 -49.10 46.11
C LEU A 16 9.35 -49.62 44.90
N LEU A 17 9.09 -50.87 44.48
CA LEU A 17 9.58 -51.42 43.22
C LEU A 17 8.90 -50.79 42.01
N ILE A 18 7.60 -50.51 42.06
CA ILE A 18 6.87 -49.83 40.97
C ILE A 18 7.35 -48.37 40.81
N GLU A 19 7.57 -47.63 41.90
CA GLU A 19 8.19 -46.30 41.86
C GLU A 19 9.62 -46.32 41.31
N ARG A 20 10.42 -47.36 41.63
CA ARG A 20 11.77 -47.54 41.06
C ARG A 20 11.77 -47.96 39.59
N ILE A 21 10.77 -48.73 39.15
CA ILE A 21 10.60 -49.13 37.75
C ILE A 21 10.17 -47.92 36.91
N PHE A 22 9.30 -47.05 37.45
CA PHE A 22 8.91 -45.80 36.80
C PHE A 22 10.02 -44.73 36.86
N SER A 23 10.85 -44.71 37.91
CA SER A 23 12.02 -43.81 38.02
C SER A 23 13.27 -44.33 37.27
N ARG A 24 13.18 -45.52 36.66
CA ARG A 24 14.12 -46.00 35.63
C ARG A 24 13.58 -45.67 34.24
N GLU A 25 13.04 -44.46 34.06
CA GLU A 25 13.03 -43.87 32.73
C GLU A 25 14.48 -43.86 32.25
N LYS A 26 14.78 -44.80 31.35
CA LYS A 26 16.06 -44.85 30.67
C LYS A 26 16.27 -43.44 30.14
N GLN A 27 17.39 -42.81 30.47
CA GLN A 27 17.86 -41.65 29.72
C GLN A 27 18.24 -42.13 28.31
N GLN A 28 17.23 -42.45 27.51
CA GLN A 28 17.33 -42.75 26.10
C GLN A 28 17.44 -41.40 25.41
N GLY A 29 18.69 -40.93 25.27
CA GLY A 29 18.98 -39.86 24.32
C GLY A 29 18.54 -40.31 22.92
N PHE A 30 18.15 -39.35 22.08
CA PHE A 30 17.80 -39.61 20.70
C PHE A 30 18.97 -40.30 19.98
N THR A 31 18.64 -41.27 19.13
CA THR A 31 19.67 -41.90 18.30
C THR A 31 20.14 -40.91 17.24
N LEU A 32 21.40 -41.04 16.79
CA LEU A 32 21.95 -40.18 15.73
C LEU A 32 21.06 -40.16 14.48
N ILE A 33 20.55 -41.35 14.09
CA ILE A 33 19.70 -41.50 12.91
C ILE A 33 18.34 -40.82 13.07
N GLU A 34 17.76 -40.84 14.27
CA GLU A 34 16.49 -40.18 14.56
C GLU A 34 16.62 -38.66 14.49
N VAL A 35 17.67 -38.10 15.08
CA VAL A 35 17.97 -36.65 14.97
C VAL A 35 18.22 -36.27 13.51
N LEU A 36 18.96 -37.09 12.76
CA LEU A 36 19.24 -36.84 11.35
C LEU A 36 17.96 -36.81 10.51
N ILE A 37 17.04 -37.77 10.72
CA ILE A 37 15.75 -37.82 10.04
C ILE A 37 14.88 -36.62 10.42
N SER A 38 14.79 -36.27 11.71
CA SER A 38 14.02 -35.10 12.16
C SER A 38 14.52 -33.79 11.55
N ILE A 39 15.85 -33.56 11.53
CA ILE A 39 16.44 -32.37 10.91
C ILE A 39 16.20 -32.38 9.40
N THR A 40 16.25 -33.54 8.74
CA THR A 40 15.99 -33.65 7.30
C THR A 40 14.55 -33.27 6.97
N VAL A 41 13.57 -33.83 7.68
CA VAL A 41 12.16 -33.49 7.50
C VAL A 41 11.91 -32.01 7.79
N PHE A 42 12.48 -31.49 8.88
CA PHE A 42 12.39 -30.07 9.23
C PHE A 42 13.00 -29.16 8.16
N SER A 43 14.11 -29.56 7.55
CA SER A 43 14.77 -28.80 6.48
C SER A 43 13.90 -28.71 5.24
N ILE A 44 13.26 -29.81 4.84
CA ILE A 44 12.33 -29.81 3.68
C ILE A 44 11.15 -28.86 3.94
N LEU A 45 10.58 -28.89 5.15
CA LEU A 45 9.47 -28.02 5.54
C LEU A 45 9.87 -26.53 5.57
N THR A 46 11.02 -26.22 6.16
CA THR A 46 11.51 -24.83 6.26
C THR A 46 11.84 -24.23 4.91
N LEU A 47 12.42 -25.00 3.98
CA LEU A 47 12.67 -24.54 2.62
C LEU A 47 11.37 -24.18 1.90
N GLY A 48 10.33 -25.00 2.03
CA GLY A 48 9.00 -24.69 1.51
C GLY A 48 8.45 -23.40 2.10
N MET A 49 8.55 -23.23 3.42
CA MET A 49 8.06 -22.03 4.13
C MET A 49 8.80 -20.75 3.72
N LEU A 50 10.11 -20.81 3.52
CA LEU A 50 10.92 -19.67 3.05
C LEU A 50 10.48 -19.17 1.68
N GLN A 51 10.10 -20.07 0.77
CA GLN A 51 9.59 -19.68 -0.55
C GLN A 51 8.26 -18.91 -0.45
N PHE A 52 7.38 -19.29 0.48
CA PHE A 52 6.15 -18.53 0.74
C PHE A 52 6.45 -17.16 1.37
N PHE A 53 7.43 -17.08 2.27
CA PHE A 53 7.82 -15.81 2.86
C PHE A 53 8.40 -14.83 1.86
N ASN A 54 9.25 -15.27 0.94
CA ASN A 54 9.77 -14.39 -0.11
C ASN A 54 8.65 -13.79 -0.96
N GLN A 55 7.67 -14.60 -1.36
CA GLN A 55 6.50 -14.10 -2.10
C GLN A 55 5.66 -13.12 -1.28
N ALA A 56 5.47 -13.38 0.01
CA ALA A 56 4.73 -12.49 0.90
C ALA A 56 5.45 -11.14 1.12
N LEU A 57 6.79 -11.15 1.18
CA LEU A 57 7.60 -9.94 1.27
C LEU A 57 7.51 -9.12 -0.03
N ASP A 58 7.63 -9.76 -1.19
CA ASP A 58 7.48 -9.09 -2.48
C ASP A 58 6.10 -8.43 -2.62
N PHE A 59 5.05 -9.13 -2.19
CA PHE A 59 3.69 -8.59 -2.19
C PHE A 59 3.55 -7.40 -1.23
N THR A 60 4.16 -7.48 -0.04
CA THR A 60 4.20 -6.37 0.92
C THR A 60 4.87 -5.14 0.32
N ASN A 61 6.04 -5.31 -0.31
CA ASN A 61 6.76 -4.21 -0.95
C ASN A 61 5.93 -3.56 -2.07
N LYS A 62 5.30 -4.37 -2.94
CA LYS A 62 4.42 -3.85 -3.99
C LYS A 62 3.22 -3.08 -3.44
N ASN A 63 2.66 -3.52 -2.31
CA ASN A 63 1.54 -2.82 -1.67
C ASN A 63 1.97 -1.53 -0.98
N GLU A 64 3.16 -1.49 -0.40
CA GLU A 64 3.76 -0.25 0.09
C GLU A 64 3.88 0.76 -1.05
N ASP A 65 4.39 0.33 -2.19
CA ASP A 65 4.59 1.19 -3.36
C ASP A 65 3.26 1.73 -3.89
N LYS A 66 2.24 0.86 -3.96
CA LYS A 66 0.88 1.27 -4.32
C LYS A 66 0.30 2.28 -3.32
N THR A 67 0.60 2.13 -2.04
CA THR A 67 0.16 3.07 -1.00
C THR A 67 0.82 4.44 -1.16
N LEU A 68 2.11 4.47 -1.49
CA LEU A 68 2.82 5.71 -1.84
C LEU A 68 2.26 6.34 -3.11
N GLY A 69 1.98 5.55 -4.16
CA GLY A 69 1.34 6.03 -5.38
C GLY A 69 -0.03 6.67 -5.12
N ILE A 70 -0.87 6.06 -4.27
CA ILE A 70 -2.16 6.63 -3.86
C ILE A 70 -1.96 7.93 -3.04
N TYR A 71 -0.96 7.98 -2.16
CA TYR A 71 -0.63 9.20 -1.42
C TYR A 71 -0.23 10.35 -2.36
N VAL A 72 0.62 10.07 -3.34
CA VAL A 72 0.99 11.03 -4.40
C VAL A 72 -0.24 11.48 -5.18
N ALA A 73 -1.11 10.55 -5.59
CA ALA A 73 -2.34 10.87 -6.32
C ALA A 73 -3.27 11.79 -5.51
N ARG A 74 -3.41 11.54 -4.19
CA ARG A 74 -4.19 12.38 -3.28
C ARG A 74 -3.58 13.77 -3.12
N ASN A 75 -2.26 13.89 -3.05
CA ASN A 75 -1.59 15.18 -2.97
C ASN A 75 -1.81 15.99 -4.25
N MET A 76 -1.67 15.37 -5.43
CA MET A 76 -1.99 16.02 -6.70
C MET A 76 -3.47 16.40 -6.79
N MET A 77 -4.38 15.51 -6.40
CA MET A 77 -5.83 15.79 -6.34
C MET A 77 -6.12 17.02 -5.47
N ASN A 78 -5.48 17.13 -4.31
CA ASN A 78 -5.63 18.27 -3.41
C ASN A 78 -5.04 19.55 -4.03
N PHE A 79 -3.89 19.46 -4.70
CA PHE A 79 -3.32 20.58 -5.45
C PHE A 79 -4.28 21.06 -6.54
N MET A 80 -4.85 20.15 -7.33
CA MET A 80 -5.81 20.48 -8.40
C MET A 80 -7.11 21.10 -7.87
N LYS A 81 -7.58 20.68 -6.69
CA LYS A 81 -8.75 21.28 -6.02
C LYS A 81 -8.52 22.71 -5.51
N GLN A 82 -7.28 23.14 -5.38
CA GLN A 82 -6.93 24.52 -4.96
C GLN A 82 -6.73 25.47 -6.15
N GLN A 83 -6.81 24.95 -7.38
CA GLN A 83 -6.66 25.74 -8.59
C GLN A 83 -7.90 26.58 -8.85
N ASN A 84 -7.73 27.69 -9.56
CA ASN A 84 -8.85 28.50 -10.00
C ASN A 84 -9.68 27.73 -11.03
N PHE A 85 -10.96 27.51 -10.71
CA PHE A 85 -11.87 26.73 -11.53
C PHE A 85 -12.05 27.32 -12.93
N GLN A 86 -12.18 28.65 -13.03
CA GLN A 86 -12.38 29.32 -14.31
C GLN A 86 -11.15 29.19 -15.20
N ASN A 87 -9.95 29.36 -14.64
CA ASN A 87 -8.70 29.23 -15.40
C ASN A 87 -8.57 27.81 -16.00
N ILE A 88 -8.86 26.78 -15.20
CA ILE A 88 -8.85 25.38 -15.66
C ILE A 88 -9.94 25.14 -16.72
N ASN A 89 -11.16 25.60 -16.47
CA ASN A 89 -12.30 25.40 -17.37
C ASN A 89 -12.05 26.05 -18.74
N ASP A 90 -11.60 27.31 -18.74
CA ASP A 90 -11.38 28.08 -19.95
C ASP A 90 -10.21 27.53 -20.77
N ARG A 91 -9.13 27.13 -20.10
CA ARG A 91 -7.94 26.63 -20.78
C ARG A 91 -8.10 25.20 -21.28
N TYR A 92 -8.52 24.29 -20.40
CA TYR A 92 -8.42 22.85 -20.64
C TYR A 92 -9.73 22.17 -20.99
N ILE A 93 -10.89 22.73 -20.61
CA ILE A 93 -12.20 22.11 -20.85
C ILE A 93 -12.89 22.70 -22.07
N LYS A 94 -12.96 24.03 -22.20
CA LYS A 94 -13.62 24.69 -23.34
C LYS A 94 -12.90 24.45 -24.67
N THR A 95 -11.60 24.15 -24.62
CA THR A 95 -10.76 23.94 -25.79
C THR A 95 -10.82 22.51 -26.35
N SER A 96 -11.25 21.52 -25.56
CA SER A 96 -11.26 20.09 -25.95
C SER A 96 -12.58 19.40 -25.62
N SER A 97 -13.18 18.73 -26.60
CA SER A 97 -14.42 17.95 -26.42
C SER A 97 -14.19 16.55 -25.81
N ASP A 98 -12.98 16.02 -25.91
CA ASP A 98 -12.65 14.63 -25.51
C ASP A 98 -11.84 14.57 -24.20
N GLY A 99 -11.63 15.72 -23.56
CA GLY A 99 -10.78 15.87 -22.39
C GLY A 99 -9.35 16.26 -22.75
N THR A 100 -8.60 16.68 -21.74
CA THR A 100 -7.23 17.17 -21.85
C THR A 100 -6.38 16.47 -20.80
N VAL A 101 -5.27 15.88 -21.24
CA VAL A 101 -4.25 15.34 -20.34
C VAL A 101 -3.23 16.46 -20.09
N ILE A 102 -3.01 16.78 -18.82
CA ILE A 102 -2.00 17.73 -18.39
C ILE A 102 -0.88 17.02 -17.62
N ASP A 103 0.33 17.51 -17.82
CA ASP A 103 1.55 17.05 -17.16
C ASP A 103 2.34 18.26 -16.62
N LYS A 104 3.62 18.05 -16.28
CA LYS A 104 4.51 19.09 -15.75
C LYS A 104 4.56 20.36 -16.61
N ASP A 105 4.36 20.27 -17.92
CA ASP A 105 4.48 21.40 -18.84
C ASP A 105 3.32 22.38 -18.66
N ALA A 106 2.19 21.91 -18.13
CA ALA A 106 1.03 22.72 -17.77
C ALA A 106 1.33 23.77 -16.66
N CYS A 107 2.44 23.63 -15.93
CA CYS A 107 2.91 24.66 -15.00
C CYS A 107 3.37 25.95 -15.70
N SER A 108 3.66 25.89 -17.00
CA SER A 108 4.05 27.06 -17.80
C SER A 108 2.87 27.70 -18.54
N ASP A 109 1.69 27.07 -18.52
CA ASP A 109 0.50 27.56 -19.20
C ASP A 109 0.03 28.87 -18.57
N LYS A 110 -0.24 29.85 -19.45
CA LYS A 110 -0.72 31.18 -19.06
C LYS A 110 -2.04 31.49 -19.73
N MET A 111 -2.87 32.22 -19.00
CA MET A 111 -4.06 32.87 -19.53
C MET A 111 -3.67 34.06 -20.42
N PRO A 112 -4.59 34.56 -21.28
CA PRO A 112 -4.38 35.79 -22.05
C PRO A 112 -4.06 37.02 -21.18
N SER A 113 -4.50 37.01 -19.91
CA SER A 113 -4.17 38.02 -18.90
C SER A 113 -2.69 38.00 -18.46
N GLY A 114 -1.94 36.95 -18.82
CA GLY A 114 -0.55 36.74 -18.41
C GLY A 114 -0.39 35.98 -17.08
N GLU A 115 -1.49 35.70 -16.38
CA GLU A 115 -1.51 34.88 -15.16
C GLU A 115 -1.31 33.39 -15.49
N PHE A 116 -0.69 32.63 -14.59
CA PHE A 116 -0.56 31.19 -14.74
C PHE A 116 -1.91 30.50 -14.58
N VAL A 117 -2.15 29.46 -15.38
CA VAL A 117 -3.39 28.67 -15.29
C VAL A 117 -3.41 27.86 -14.00
N LEU A 118 -2.26 27.29 -13.62
CA LEU A 118 -2.04 26.66 -12.32
C LEU A 118 -1.43 27.66 -11.35
N ASN A 119 -2.12 27.89 -10.24
CA ASN A 119 -1.64 28.63 -9.08
C ASN A 119 -0.34 28.01 -8.60
N GLN A 120 0.72 28.83 -8.62
CA GLN A 120 2.05 28.43 -8.21
C GLN A 120 2.65 29.49 -7.29
N SER A 121 3.36 29.03 -6.26
CA SER A 121 4.21 29.88 -5.46
C SER A 121 5.58 29.97 -6.14
N ILE A 122 6.03 31.20 -6.39
CA ILE A 122 7.34 31.47 -6.98
C ILE A 122 8.23 32.01 -5.88
N ASN A 123 9.19 31.19 -5.45
CA ASN A 123 10.23 31.59 -4.51
C ASN A 123 11.57 31.61 -5.26
N GLU A 124 12.21 32.79 -5.35
CA GLU A 124 13.53 32.95 -5.98
C GLU A 124 13.62 32.39 -7.42
N GLY A 125 12.52 32.48 -8.19
CA GLY A 125 12.46 32.00 -9.57
C GLY A 125 12.17 30.50 -9.72
N LEU A 126 11.98 29.77 -8.61
CA LEU A 126 11.56 28.37 -8.60
C LEU A 126 10.05 28.28 -8.37
N SER A 127 9.34 27.64 -9.31
CA SER A 127 7.93 27.28 -9.14
C SER A 127 7.81 25.98 -8.37
N ASN A 128 6.85 25.91 -7.43
CA ASN A 128 6.50 24.68 -6.73
C ASN A 128 5.59 23.75 -7.55
N CYS A 129 5.04 24.18 -8.68
CA CYS A 129 4.10 23.39 -9.48
C CYS A 129 4.71 22.09 -10.04
N PRO A 130 5.91 22.07 -10.65
CA PRO A 130 6.48 20.84 -11.22
C PRO A 130 6.73 19.72 -10.20
N VAL A 131 6.90 20.09 -8.92
CA VAL A 131 7.12 19.14 -7.82
C VAL A 131 5.89 18.23 -7.61
N PHE A 132 4.69 18.72 -7.92
CA PHE A 132 3.47 17.90 -7.83
C PHE A 132 3.38 16.88 -8.97
N PHE A 133 3.96 17.18 -10.14
CA PHE A 133 3.96 16.29 -11.32
C PHE A 133 5.09 15.25 -11.31
N THR A 134 6.20 15.57 -10.64
CA THR A 134 7.37 14.69 -10.54
C THR A 134 7.88 14.54 -9.10
N PRO A 135 7.05 14.12 -8.14
CA PRO A 135 7.46 14.05 -6.75
C PRO A 135 8.41 12.88 -6.50
N THR A 136 9.32 13.08 -5.55
CA THR A 136 10.14 12.01 -4.98
C THR A 136 9.71 11.73 -3.54
N VAL A 137 9.22 10.53 -3.27
CA VAL A 137 8.78 10.09 -1.93
C VAL A 137 9.53 8.83 -1.57
N ASN A 138 10.17 8.80 -0.39
CA ASN A 138 11.01 7.67 0.06
C ASN A 138 12.05 7.24 -0.99
N ASN A 139 12.74 8.21 -1.60
CA ASN A 139 13.78 7.97 -2.62
C ASN A 139 13.27 7.34 -3.94
N ARG A 140 11.96 7.34 -4.17
CA ARG A 140 11.32 6.85 -5.40
C ARG A 140 10.68 8.01 -6.15
N SER A 141 10.92 8.07 -7.46
CA SER A 141 10.35 9.08 -8.34
C SER A 141 9.03 8.59 -8.92
N PHE A 142 8.03 9.46 -8.89
CA PHE A 142 6.73 9.21 -9.51
C PHE A 142 6.50 10.19 -10.65
N ALA A 143 5.85 9.73 -11.70
CA ALA A 143 5.33 10.58 -12.77
C ALA A 143 3.82 10.70 -12.62
N VAL A 144 3.31 11.93 -12.60
CA VAL A 144 1.89 12.19 -12.42
C VAL A 144 1.34 12.86 -13.68
N THR A 145 0.21 12.40 -14.15
CA THR A 145 -0.58 13.05 -15.20
C THR A 145 -2.01 13.24 -14.70
N VAL A 146 -2.66 14.32 -15.13
CA VAL A 146 -4.05 14.61 -14.75
C VAL A 146 -4.88 14.68 -16.02
N THR A 147 -5.89 13.82 -16.12
CA THR A 147 -6.86 13.86 -17.21
C THR A 147 -8.06 14.66 -16.75
N LEU A 148 -8.33 15.76 -17.43
CA LEU A 148 -9.48 16.63 -17.22
C LEU A 148 -10.52 16.36 -18.30
N SER A 149 -11.73 15.98 -17.93
CA SER A 149 -12.78 15.62 -18.90
C SER A 149 -13.95 16.59 -18.84
N PRO A 150 -14.52 17.03 -19.98
CA PRO A 150 -15.74 17.81 -19.96
C PRO A 150 -16.89 16.96 -19.40
N TYR A 151 -17.77 17.60 -18.62
CA TYR A 151 -19.00 16.96 -18.17
C TYR A 151 -19.90 16.69 -19.39
N LYS A 152 -20.32 15.43 -19.60
CA LYS A 152 -21.15 15.07 -20.76
C LYS A 152 -22.54 15.67 -20.59
N LYS A 153 -22.99 16.44 -21.60
CA LYS A 153 -24.23 17.25 -21.61
C LYS A 153 -25.54 16.48 -21.33
N THR A 154 -25.52 15.16 -21.32
CA THR A 154 -26.70 14.31 -21.08
C THR A 154 -27.22 14.39 -19.64
N ASP A 155 -26.37 14.75 -18.66
CA ASP A 155 -26.68 14.62 -17.23
C ASP A 155 -26.74 15.97 -16.45
N ALA A 156 -27.36 16.98 -17.06
CA ALA A 156 -27.67 18.33 -16.51
C ALA A 156 -26.63 19.44 -16.78
N LYS A 157 -27.10 20.51 -17.44
CA LYS A 157 -26.38 21.78 -17.70
C LYS A 157 -25.85 22.46 -16.44
N ASP A 158 -26.41 22.14 -15.28
CA ASP A 158 -26.08 22.83 -14.02
C ASP A 158 -24.76 22.35 -13.41
N LEU A 159 -24.34 21.11 -13.72
CA LEU A 159 -23.14 20.50 -13.14
C LEU A 159 -21.87 20.88 -13.91
N SER A 160 -21.94 21.12 -15.22
CA SER A 160 -20.78 21.54 -16.03
C SER A 160 -20.22 22.90 -15.60
N ASP A 161 -21.05 23.76 -15.02
CA ASP A 161 -20.64 25.08 -14.54
C ASP A 161 -20.05 25.04 -13.11
N SER A 162 -20.17 23.90 -12.43
CA SER A 162 -19.81 23.72 -11.02
C SER A 162 -18.76 22.65 -10.77
N LEU A 163 -18.60 21.67 -11.68
CA LEU A 163 -17.76 20.49 -11.50
C LEU A 163 -16.95 20.20 -12.77
N ILE A 164 -15.65 19.95 -12.59
CA ILE A 164 -14.77 19.43 -13.62
C ILE A 164 -14.28 18.05 -13.17
N PRO A 165 -14.74 16.95 -13.79
CA PRO A 165 -14.19 15.63 -13.56
C PRO A 165 -12.71 15.57 -13.86
N MET A 166 -11.95 14.95 -12.96
CA MET A 166 -10.54 14.69 -13.13
C MET A 166 -10.14 13.28 -12.71
N THR A 167 -9.19 12.71 -13.44
CA THR A 167 -8.52 11.46 -13.07
C THR A 167 -7.04 11.75 -12.95
N VAL A 168 -6.48 11.54 -11.76
CA VAL A 168 -5.04 11.63 -11.51
C VAL A 168 -4.45 10.25 -11.75
N ASN A 169 -3.54 10.12 -12.71
CA ASN A 169 -2.77 8.91 -12.93
C ASN A 169 -1.35 9.09 -12.40
N VAL A 170 -0.86 8.09 -11.68
CA VAL A 170 0.48 8.08 -11.09
C VAL A 170 1.19 6.83 -11.56
N GLN A 171 2.37 7.00 -12.14
CA GLN A 171 3.20 5.94 -12.67
C GLN A 171 4.54 5.89 -11.95
N TRP A 172 5.01 4.68 -11.65
CA TRP A 172 6.33 4.40 -11.12
C TRP A 172 6.83 3.07 -11.67
N GLU A 173 8.06 3.03 -12.18
CA GLU A 173 8.61 1.83 -12.81
C GLU A 173 7.65 1.26 -13.88
N GLU A 174 7.14 0.04 -13.69
CA GLU A 174 6.15 -0.63 -14.57
C GLU A 174 4.72 -0.63 -13.99
N ASN A 175 4.50 0.07 -12.88
CA ASN A 175 3.23 0.09 -12.16
C ASN A 175 2.53 1.43 -12.31
N GLU A 176 1.21 1.40 -12.19
CA GLU A 176 0.38 2.61 -12.18
C GLU A 176 -0.77 2.52 -11.18
N THR A 177 -1.25 3.67 -10.76
CA THR A 177 -2.48 3.80 -9.97
C THR A 177 -3.20 5.08 -10.34
N SER A 178 -4.53 5.03 -10.33
CA SER A 178 -5.37 6.17 -10.65
C SER A 178 -6.32 6.52 -9.51
N LEU A 179 -6.64 7.80 -9.42
CA LEU A 179 -7.62 8.34 -8.48
C LEU A 179 -8.55 9.31 -9.19
N GLU A 180 -9.84 9.03 -9.12
CA GLU A 180 -10.88 9.89 -9.70
C GLU A 180 -11.37 10.94 -8.69
N GLY A 181 -11.78 12.08 -9.21
CA GLY A 181 -12.34 13.16 -8.41
C GLY A 181 -12.88 14.30 -9.26
N TYR A 182 -13.17 15.42 -8.60
CA TYR A 182 -13.75 16.60 -9.23
C TYR A 182 -13.09 17.86 -8.68
N ILE A 183 -12.92 18.85 -9.55
CA ILE A 183 -12.63 20.23 -9.17
C ILE A 183 -13.97 20.95 -9.06
N THR A 184 -14.22 21.57 -7.92
CA THR A 184 -15.46 22.30 -7.63
C THR A 184 -15.26 23.79 -7.86
N SER A 185 -16.27 24.47 -8.42
CA SER A 185 -16.27 25.94 -8.47
C SER A 185 -16.24 26.54 -7.06
N GLU A 186 -15.55 27.67 -6.93
CA GLU A 186 -15.41 28.46 -5.70
C GLU A 186 -16.75 28.91 -5.13
N LYS A 187 -17.81 28.98 -5.95
CA LYS A 187 -19.17 29.30 -5.48
C LYS A 187 -19.77 28.24 -4.56
N ASN A 188 -19.28 27.01 -4.64
CA ASN A 188 -19.79 25.85 -3.89
C ASN A 188 -18.79 25.33 -2.84
N ARG A 189 -17.75 26.11 -2.51
CA ARG A 189 -16.68 25.78 -1.55
C ARG A 189 -16.87 26.53 -0.24
#